data_AF-A0A925KMB2-F1
#
_entry.id   AF-A0A925KMB2-F1
#
_cell.length_a   1.000
_cell.length_b   1.000
_cell.length_c   1.000
_cell.angle_alpha   90.00
_cell.angle_beta   90.00
_cell.angle_gamma   90.00
#
_symmetry.space_group_name_H-M   'P 1'
#
loop_
_entity.id
_entity.type
_entity.pdbx_description
1 polymer ?
#
loop_
_entity_poly.entity_id
_entity_poly.type
_entity_poly.pdbx_seq_one_letter_code
_entity_poly.pdbx_strand_id
1 'polypeptide(L)'
;AEPPDWVSVAKEAQALLSRSKDIRVAILLTRALTRIEDIAGLDAGLTMIHALLERYWDHVHPQLDAEDGDATVRLNALAALSDPEGLLRDVRAMFLVRSGPVKIPVREILAALGKLPASGKAPTQQQLEGMLAAAAKDGFVPVEAARSALDAGNRLFKLLIDRVGSDRAPNMRPLLDVLTAIAQLCDNAVPRIVLVEIPAGGIGAAKELAGMTNVQVSNGEIQGGGVHSGLITGGEIRSRDDALRMLDRVCEFMERTEPAHPAPLLIRRAQRLLTKNFVEIIQELAPESMKAIQQLAGLEKK
;
A
#
# COMPACT_ATOMS: atom_id res chain seq x y z
N ALA A 1 16.93 17.47 28.98
CA ALA A 1 17.88 17.52 27.85
C ALA A 1 17.27 18.37 26.75
N GLU A 2 18.05 19.23 26.11
CA GLU A 2 17.62 20.02 24.95
C GLU A 2 17.41 19.10 23.73
N PRO A 3 16.40 19.35 22.87
CA PRO A 3 16.21 18.55 21.67
C PRO A 3 17.41 18.70 20.70
N PRO A 4 17.80 17.64 19.97
CA PRO A 4 18.88 17.72 18.99
C PRO A 4 18.58 18.74 17.88
N ASP A 5 19.62 19.39 17.35
CA ASP A 5 19.54 20.11 16.08
C ASP A 5 19.46 19.10 14.93
N TRP A 6 18.23 18.79 14.52
CA TRP A 6 17.97 17.82 13.46
C TRP A 6 18.58 18.24 12.11
N VAL A 7 18.68 19.54 11.83
CA VAL A 7 19.26 20.02 10.56
C VAL A 7 20.75 19.73 10.53
N SER A 8 21.46 19.99 11.64
CA SER A 8 22.88 19.61 11.75
C SER A 8 23.06 18.10 11.68
N VAL A 9 22.22 17.32 12.38
CA VAL A 9 22.26 15.84 12.33
C VAL A 9 22.09 15.34 10.89
N ALA A 10 21.12 15.85 10.13
CA ALA A 10 20.91 15.46 8.74
C ALA A 10 22.13 15.77 7.87
N LYS A 11 22.69 16.99 7.98
CA LYS A 11 23.87 17.43 7.23
C LYS A 11 25.10 16.56 7.53
N GLU A 12 25.37 16.31 8.80
CA GLU A 12 26.53 15.50 9.22
C GLU A 12 26.36 14.03 8.81
N ALA A 13 25.17 13.46 8.98
CA ALA A 13 24.89 12.10 8.57
C ALA A 13 25.03 11.91 7.05
N GLN A 14 24.55 12.87 6.24
CA GLN A 14 24.75 12.87 4.78
C GLN A 14 26.25 12.93 4.42
N ALA A 15 27.01 13.81 5.09
CA ALA A 15 28.45 13.94 4.87
C ALA A 15 29.25 12.68 5.29
N LEU A 16 28.72 11.86 6.19
CA LEU A 16 29.29 10.55 6.52
C LEU A 16 28.88 9.49 5.50
N LEU A 17 27.61 9.45 5.07
CA LEU A 17 27.09 8.46 4.11
C LEU A 17 27.62 8.63 2.68
N SER A 18 28.14 9.82 2.34
CA SER A 18 28.85 10.04 1.07
C SER A 18 30.17 9.27 0.97
N ARG A 19 30.78 8.94 2.11
CA ARG A 19 32.07 8.24 2.22
C ARG A 19 32.01 6.91 2.97
N SER A 20 30.85 6.55 3.50
CA SER A 20 30.61 5.31 4.23
C SER A 20 29.27 4.70 3.85
N LYS A 21 29.11 3.41 4.12
CA LYS A 21 27.83 2.70 4.03
C LYS A 21 27.56 2.19 5.44
N ASP A 22 26.83 2.94 6.25
CA ASP A 22 26.59 2.62 7.65
C ASP A 22 25.10 2.76 8.01
N ILE A 23 24.50 1.66 8.45
CA ILE A 23 23.08 1.56 8.80
C ILE A 23 22.74 2.44 10.00
N ARG A 24 23.64 2.59 10.98
CA ARG A 24 23.40 3.41 12.17
C ARG A 24 23.30 4.88 11.78
N VAL A 25 24.21 5.32 10.91
CA VAL A 25 24.18 6.69 10.35
C VAL A 25 22.96 6.89 9.46
N ALA A 26 22.60 5.88 8.66
CA ALA A 26 21.39 5.91 7.83
C ALA A 26 20.11 6.06 8.69
N ILE A 27 20.01 5.36 9.82
CA ILE A 27 18.89 5.51 10.76
C ILE A 27 18.87 6.90 11.38
N LEU A 28 20.01 7.47 11.78
CA LEU A 28 20.08 8.84 12.28
C LEU A 28 19.61 9.85 11.24
N LEU A 29 20.02 9.67 9.98
CA LEU A 29 19.54 10.49 8.87
C LEU A 29 18.03 10.34 8.68
N THR A 30 17.50 9.11 8.68
CA THR A 30 16.05 8.85 8.57
C THR A 30 15.27 9.54 9.68
N ARG A 31 15.75 9.49 10.93
CA ARG A 31 15.13 10.20 12.06
C ARG A 31 15.15 11.71 11.86
N ALA A 32 16.28 12.27 11.45
CA ALA A 32 16.41 13.71 11.19
C ALA A 32 15.48 14.17 10.07
N LEU A 33 15.46 13.48 8.94
CA LEU A 33 14.57 13.77 7.82
C LEU A 33 13.10 13.64 8.24
N THR A 34 12.73 12.61 9.01
CA THR A 34 11.36 12.46 9.54
C THR A 34 10.95 13.68 10.39
N ARG A 35 11.88 14.29 11.12
CA ARG A 35 11.60 15.48 11.96
C ARG A 35 11.54 16.79 11.18
N ILE A 36 12.26 16.89 10.06
CA ILE A 36 12.36 18.11 9.24
C ILE A 36 11.29 18.12 8.13
N GLU A 37 11.04 16.96 7.53
CA GLU A 37 10.26 16.79 6.29
C GLU A 37 9.06 15.85 6.49
N ASP A 38 8.73 15.52 7.73
CA ASP A 38 7.61 14.64 8.10
C ASP A 38 7.65 13.31 7.30
N ILE A 39 6.55 12.91 6.64
CA ILE A 39 6.45 11.61 5.94
C ILE A 39 7.37 11.50 4.72
N ALA A 40 7.69 12.62 4.04
CA ALA A 40 8.59 12.59 2.89
C ALA A 40 10.02 12.23 3.30
N GLY A 41 10.45 12.75 4.45
CA GLY A 41 11.75 12.40 5.03
C GLY A 41 11.82 10.95 5.50
N LEU A 42 10.72 10.42 6.06
CA LEU A 42 10.63 9.01 6.43
C LEU A 42 10.72 8.09 5.21
N ASP A 43 9.98 8.39 4.14
CA ASP A 43 10.02 7.67 2.87
C ASP A 43 11.43 7.62 2.28
N ALA A 44 12.08 8.78 2.16
CA ALA A 44 13.44 8.88 1.65
C ALA A 44 14.42 8.05 2.49
N GLY A 45 14.30 8.11 3.82
CA GLY A 45 15.15 7.36 4.74
C GLY A 45 14.95 5.84 4.66
N LEU A 46 13.70 5.36 4.64
CA LEU A 46 13.40 3.93 4.50
C LEU A 46 13.84 3.38 3.15
N THR A 47 13.58 4.13 2.08
CA THR A 47 14.02 3.77 0.72
C THR A 47 15.54 3.69 0.64
N MET A 48 16.26 4.63 1.26
CA MET A 48 17.72 4.60 1.33
C MET A 48 18.23 3.39 2.11
N ILE A 49 17.67 3.09 3.28
CA ILE A 49 18.09 1.94 4.11
C ILE A 49 17.86 0.63 3.35
N HIS A 50 16.71 0.48 2.69
CA HIS A 50 16.45 -0.65 1.82
C HIS A 50 17.53 -0.79 0.74
N ALA A 51 17.80 0.28 -0.02
CA ALA A 51 18.78 0.26 -1.10
C ALA A 51 20.21 -0.01 -0.61
N LEU A 52 20.57 0.48 0.59
CA LEU A 52 21.87 0.19 1.22
C LEU A 52 22.03 -1.30 1.51
N LEU A 53 21.03 -1.92 2.13
CA LEU A 53 21.06 -3.34 2.46
C LEU A 53 20.97 -4.23 1.23
N GLU A 54 20.14 -3.87 0.26
CA GLU A 54 19.96 -4.62 -0.98
C GLU A 54 21.26 -4.68 -1.79
N ARG A 55 21.95 -3.55 -1.93
CA ARG A 55 23.15 -3.42 -2.79
C ARG A 55 24.45 -3.77 -2.08
N TYR A 56 24.54 -3.53 -0.78
CA TYR A 56 25.80 -3.60 -0.03
C TYR A 56 25.72 -4.52 1.18
N TRP A 57 24.86 -5.54 1.18
CA TRP A 57 24.65 -6.47 2.29
C TRP A 57 25.97 -6.93 2.93
N ASP A 58 26.95 -7.38 2.15
CA ASP A 58 28.18 -7.97 2.68
C ASP A 58 29.16 -6.94 3.24
N HIS A 59 29.02 -5.65 2.89
CA HIS A 59 30.03 -4.61 3.18
C HIS A 59 29.51 -3.44 4.01
N VAL A 60 28.19 -3.28 4.11
CA VAL A 60 27.57 -2.20 4.90
C VAL A 60 27.87 -2.40 6.39
N HIS A 61 28.19 -1.30 7.06
CA HIS A 61 28.44 -1.26 8.50
C HIS A 61 27.12 -1.23 9.30
N PRO A 62 27.05 -1.90 10.46
CA PRO A 62 28.01 -2.86 10.99
C PRO A 62 28.15 -4.06 10.04
N GLN A 63 29.40 -4.47 9.76
CA GLN A 63 29.66 -5.60 8.88
C GLN A 63 29.25 -6.91 9.55
N LEU A 64 29.04 -7.94 8.74
CA LEU A 64 28.87 -9.29 9.25
C LEU A 64 30.15 -9.71 10.00
N ASP A 65 29.99 -10.61 10.96
CA ASP A 65 31.15 -11.23 11.59
C ASP A 65 32.02 -11.94 10.53
N ALA A 66 33.33 -11.76 10.61
CA ALA A 66 34.26 -12.24 9.59
C ALA A 66 34.50 -13.76 9.66
N GLU A 67 34.24 -14.38 10.82
CA GLU A 67 34.48 -15.81 11.04
C GLU A 67 33.27 -16.66 10.63
N ASP A 68 32.05 -16.24 10.99
CA ASP A 68 30.83 -17.04 10.79
C ASP A 68 29.72 -16.33 10.00
N GLY A 69 29.91 -15.07 9.60
CA GLY A 69 28.93 -14.30 8.86
C GLY A 69 27.73 -13.84 9.70
N ASP A 70 27.82 -13.87 11.04
CA ASP A 70 26.73 -13.45 11.91
C ASP A 70 26.34 -11.97 11.70
N ALA A 71 25.04 -11.74 11.57
CA ALA A 71 24.44 -10.43 11.37
C ALA A 71 23.93 -9.79 12.66
N THR A 72 24.05 -10.43 13.83
CA THR A 72 23.44 -9.98 15.10
C THR A 72 23.67 -8.50 15.40
N VAL A 73 24.90 -7.99 15.28
CA VAL A 73 25.21 -6.57 15.55
C VAL A 73 24.46 -5.63 14.59
N ARG A 74 24.35 -6.03 13.32
CA ARG A 74 23.61 -5.27 12.31
C ARG A 74 22.10 -5.32 12.55
N LEU A 75 21.56 -6.49 12.89
CA LEU A 75 20.14 -6.67 13.21
C LEU A 75 19.75 -5.85 14.44
N ASN A 76 20.62 -5.79 15.46
CA ASN A 76 20.44 -4.92 16.62
C ASN A 76 20.41 -3.44 16.25
N ALA A 77 21.26 -3.00 15.30
CA ALA A 77 21.19 -1.63 14.79
C ALA A 77 19.86 -1.35 14.07
N LEU A 78 19.37 -2.30 13.25
CA LEU A 78 18.10 -2.18 12.52
C LEU A 78 16.87 -2.21 13.43
N ALA A 79 16.96 -2.84 14.62
CA ALA A 79 15.88 -2.81 15.61
C ALA A 79 15.50 -1.38 16.03
N ALA A 80 16.41 -0.40 15.89
CA ALA A 80 16.13 1.01 16.16
C ALA A 80 15.05 1.63 15.24
N LEU A 81 14.73 0.99 14.10
CA LEU A 81 13.60 1.41 13.25
C LEU A 81 12.24 1.29 13.95
N SER A 82 12.15 0.41 14.97
CA SER A 82 10.94 0.18 15.76
C SER A 82 11.07 0.71 17.19
N ASP A 83 12.13 1.46 17.51
CA ASP A 83 12.35 1.98 18.86
C ASP A 83 11.23 2.97 19.28
N PRO A 84 10.46 2.66 20.35
CA PRO A 84 9.35 3.50 20.82
C PRO A 84 9.78 4.90 21.27
N GLU A 85 11.03 5.08 21.72
CA GLU A 85 11.59 6.38 22.12
C GLU A 85 12.44 7.03 21.01
N GLY A 86 12.71 6.26 19.95
CA GLY A 86 13.48 6.63 18.78
C GLY A 86 12.60 7.00 17.59
N LEU A 87 12.82 6.31 16.46
CA LEU A 87 12.12 6.61 15.21
C LEU A 87 10.60 6.52 15.36
N LEU A 88 10.07 5.57 16.13
CA LEU A 88 8.62 5.42 16.26
C LEU A 88 7.97 6.62 16.97
N ARG A 89 8.68 7.23 17.93
CA ARG A 89 8.25 8.49 18.55
C ARG A 89 8.23 9.61 17.52
N ASP A 90 9.25 9.68 16.68
CA ASP A 90 9.42 10.70 15.63
C ASP A 90 8.26 10.61 14.62
N VAL A 91 7.98 9.40 14.11
CA VAL A 91 6.88 9.11 13.18
C VAL A 91 5.52 9.42 13.80
N ARG A 92 5.30 9.08 15.07
CA ARG A 92 4.03 9.40 15.74
C ARG A 92 3.85 10.90 15.95
N ALA A 93 4.93 11.67 16.11
CA ALA A 93 4.86 13.12 16.33
C ALA A 93 4.75 13.94 15.03
N MET A 94 4.95 13.32 13.87
CA MET A 94 4.94 14.00 12.57
C MET A 94 3.52 14.37 12.10
N PHE A 95 3.46 15.23 11.09
CA PHE A 95 2.24 15.60 10.38
C PHE A 95 2.20 14.93 9.01
N LEU A 96 1.11 14.26 8.67
CA LEU A 96 0.88 13.80 7.30
C LEU A 96 0.66 14.99 6.36
N VAL A 97 -0.08 16.00 6.83
CA VAL A 97 -0.30 17.26 6.09
C VAL A 97 -0.04 18.43 7.02
N ARG A 98 0.74 19.40 6.53
CA ARG A 98 1.04 20.67 7.19
C ARG A 98 0.98 21.82 6.19
N SER A 99 -0.17 22.01 5.55
CA SER A 99 -0.37 23.04 4.52
C SER A 99 -1.46 24.03 4.91
N GLY A 100 -1.07 25.30 5.08
CA GLY A 100 -2.00 26.38 5.46
C GLY A 100 -2.83 26.05 6.71
N PRO A 101 -4.18 26.11 6.64
CA PRO A 101 -5.05 25.77 7.76
C PRO A 101 -5.20 24.26 7.98
N VAL A 102 -4.84 23.42 7.00
CA VAL A 102 -5.02 21.96 7.10
C VAL A 102 -3.81 21.35 7.78
N LYS A 103 -4.06 20.77 8.96
CA LYS A 103 -3.07 20.03 9.74
C LYS A 103 -3.63 18.66 10.07
N ILE A 104 -2.93 17.62 9.61
CA ILE A 104 -3.30 16.22 9.85
C ILE A 104 -2.12 15.57 10.61
N PRO A 105 -2.09 15.66 11.94
CA PRO A 105 -1.07 14.98 12.74
C PRO A 105 -1.29 13.46 12.73
N VAL A 106 -0.20 12.68 12.66
CA VAL A 106 -0.26 11.22 12.60
C VAL A 106 -0.93 10.61 13.83
N ARG A 107 -0.78 11.23 15.01
CA ARG A 107 -1.48 10.79 16.23
C ARG A 107 -2.99 10.75 16.08
N GLU A 108 -3.58 11.71 15.39
CA GLU A 108 -5.03 11.79 15.21
C GLU A 108 -5.52 10.74 14.21
N ILE A 109 -4.70 10.40 13.20
CA ILE A 109 -4.96 9.27 12.30
C ILE A 109 -5.01 7.97 13.12
N LEU A 110 -4.01 7.76 13.99
CA LEU A 110 -3.95 6.58 14.83
C LEU A 110 -5.10 6.53 15.85
N ALA A 111 -5.49 7.67 16.41
CA ALA A 111 -6.63 7.76 17.32
C ALA A 111 -7.97 7.46 16.62
N ALA A 112 -8.19 8.04 15.44
CA ALA A 112 -9.39 7.81 14.64
C ALA A 112 -9.57 6.34 14.22
N LEU A 113 -8.47 5.61 14.04
CA LEU A 113 -8.44 4.18 13.73
C LEU A 113 -8.39 3.28 14.99
N GLY A 114 -8.53 3.85 16.19
CA GLY A 114 -8.54 3.10 17.46
C GLY A 114 -7.18 2.50 17.86
N LYS A 115 -6.08 2.91 17.22
CA LYS A 115 -4.71 2.45 17.53
C LYS A 115 -4.05 3.22 18.67
N LEU A 116 -4.54 4.42 19.00
CA LEU A 116 -4.11 5.24 20.13
C LEU A 116 -5.34 5.83 20.84
N PRO A 117 -5.22 6.20 22.13
CA PRO A 117 -6.28 6.94 22.79
C PRO A 117 -6.47 8.31 22.14
N ALA A 118 -7.73 8.69 21.91
CA ALA A 118 -8.08 10.02 21.42
C ALA A 118 -7.73 11.11 22.44
N SER A 119 -7.29 12.26 21.94
CA SER A 119 -7.07 13.45 22.77
C SER A 119 -8.24 14.41 22.60
N GLY A 120 -9.12 14.49 23.61
CA GLY A 120 -10.26 15.41 23.60
C GLY A 120 -11.20 15.20 22.40
N LYS A 121 -11.57 16.30 21.72
CA LYS A 121 -12.38 16.26 20.50
C LYS A 121 -11.51 15.97 19.28
N ALA A 122 -10.97 14.76 19.22
CA ALA A 122 -10.25 14.26 18.05
C ALA A 122 -11.18 14.18 16.82
N PRO A 123 -10.70 14.52 15.62
CA PRO A 123 -11.48 14.36 14.39
C PRO A 123 -11.77 12.88 14.12
N THR A 124 -12.93 12.59 13.56
CA THR A 124 -13.27 11.24 13.10
C THR A 124 -12.46 10.86 11.87
N GLN A 125 -12.40 9.56 11.57
CA GLN A 125 -11.75 9.07 10.35
C GLN A 125 -12.31 9.76 9.09
N GLN A 126 -13.63 9.88 8.97
CA GLN A 126 -14.29 10.54 7.83
C GLN A 126 -13.93 12.04 7.72
N GLN A 127 -13.76 12.72 8.85
CA GLN A 127 -13.32 14.12 8.86
C GLN A 127 -11.88 14.26 8.37
N LEU A 128 -10.98 13.37 8.82
CA LEU A 128 -9.58 13.33 8.36
C LEU A 128 -9.49 13.02 6.87
N GLU A 129 -10.29 12.08 6.37
CA GLU A 129 -10.36 11.74 4.94
C GLU A 129 -10.84 12.95 4.12
N GLY A 130 -11.88 13.66 4.57
CA GLY A 130 -12.37 14.87 3.92
C GLY A 130 -11.33 16.01 3.90
N MET A 131 -10.62 16.22 5.01
CA MET A 131 -9.53 17.20 5.09
C MET A 131 -8.39 16.85 4.13
N LEU A 132 -8.01 15.57 4.06
CA LEU A 132 -6.95 15.08 3.19
C LEU A 132 -7.32 15.21 1.72
N ALA A 133 -8.56 14.84 1.35
CA ALA A 133 -9.08 14.97 0.00
C ALA A 133 -9.17 16.43 -0.45
N ALA A 134 -9.56 17.35 0.44
CA ALA A 134 -9.55 18.77 0.16
C ALA A 134 -8.13 19.28 -0.09
N ALA A 135 -7.18 18.97 0.80
CA ALA A 135 -5.79 19.36 0.64
C ALA A 135 -5.14 18.78 -0.65
N ALA A 136 -5.54 17.58 -1.06
CA ALA A 136 -5.03 16.95 -2.27
C ALA A 136 -5.46 17.69 -3.55
N LYS A 137 -6.67 18.27 -3.58
CA LYS A 137 -7.15 19.08 -4.70
C LYS A 137 -6.35 20.37 -4.88
N ASP A 138 -5.80 20.91 -3.80
CA ASP A 138 -4.97 22.11 -3.80
C ASP A 138 -3.50 21.84 -4.20
N GLY A 139 -3.18 20.60 -4.61
CA GLY A 139 -1.94 20.28 -5.32
C GLY A 139 -0.75 19.89 -4.45
N PHE A 140 -0.92 19.70 -3.14
CA PHE A 140 0.21 19.33 -2.27
C PHE A 140 -0.18 18.44 -1.08
N VAL A 141 -0.17 17.13 -1.28
CA VAL A 141 -0.27 16.15 -0.19
C VAL A 141 0.73 15.02 -0.43
N PRO A 142 1.52 14.62 0.58
CA PRO A 142 2.49 13.54 0.45
C PRO A 142 1.83 12.14 0.49
N VAL A 143 0.71 11.96 -0.22
CA VAL A 143 0.01 10.67 -0.35
C VAL A 143 0.93 9.61 -0.96
N GLU A 144 1.65 9.96 -2.03
CA GLU A 144 2.59 9.03 -2.66
C GLU A 144 3.78 8.73 -1.76
N ALA A 145 4.30 9.69 -0.99
CA ALA A 145 5.35 9.42 -0.01
C ALA A 145 4.87 8.51 1.12
N ALA A 146 3.62 8.65 1.60
CA ALA A 146 3.04 7.75 2.58
C ALA A 146 2.94 6.31 2.07
N ARG A 147 2.47 6.14 0.82
CA ARG A 147 2.40 4.85 0.13
C ARG A 147 3.78 4.25 -0.11
N SER A 148 4.71 5.06 -0.59
CA SER A 148 6.10 4.67 -0.85
C SER A 148 6.82 4.28 0.44
N ALA A 149 6.62 5.00 1.55
CA ALA A 149 7.19 4.64 2.84
C ALA A 149 6.70 3.26 3.32
N LEU A 150 5.40 2.96 3.16
CA LEU A 150 4.85 1.64 3.49
C LEU A 150 5.45 0.54 2.59
N ASP A 151 5.55 0.79 1.29
CA ASP A 151 6.18 -0.14 0.34
C ASP A 151 7.66 -0.39 0.68
N ALA A 152 8.44 0.67 0.91
CA ALA A 152 9.84 0.59 1.30
C ALA A 152 10.02 -0.17 2.62
N GLY A 153 9.16 0.07 3.62
CA GLY A 153 9.15 -0.68 4.87
C GLY A 153 8.86 -2.17 4.67
N ASN A 154 7.87 -2.52 3.83
CA ASN A 154 7.55 -3.91 3.53
C ASN A 154 8.66 -4.62 2.76
N ARG A 155 9.25 -3.96 1.76
CA ARG A 155 10.40 -4.49 1.01
C ARG A 155 11.61 -4.68 1.93
N LEU A 156 11.86 -3.74 2.83
CA LEU A 156 12.95 -3.87 3.82
C LEU A 156 12.72 -5.05 4.75
N PHE A 157 11.51 -5.20 5.29
CA PHE A 157 11.21 -6.33 6.16
C PHE A 157 11.32 -7.66 5.43
N LYS A 158 10.83 -7.74 4.19
CA LYS A 158 10.99 -8.92 3.34
C LYS A 158 12.46 -9.25 3.08
N LEU A 159 13.26 -8.26 2.69
CA LEU A 159 14.70 -8.45 2.46
C LEU A 159 15.40 -9.02 3.70
N LEU A 160 15.04 -8.54 4.90
CA LEU A 160 15.63 -9.05 6.14
C LEU A 160 15.21 -10.48 6.42
N ILE A 161 13.93 -10.83 6.24
CA ILE A 161 13.46 -12.22 6.34
C ILE A 161 14.20 -13.12 5.35
N ASP A 162 14.32 -12.71 4.10
CA ASP A 162 14.97 -13.49 3.05
C ASP A 162 16.47 -13.70 3.35
N ARG A 163 17.14 -12.73 4.01
CA ARG A 163 18.57 -12.80 4.34
C ARG A 163 18.89 -13.57 5.62
N VAL A 164 18.09 -13.41 6.68
CA VAL A 164 18.43 -13.97 8.01
C VAL A 164 17.43 -14.97 8.56
N GLY A 165 16.29 -15.16 7.89
CA GLY A 165 15.18 -15.98 8.34
C GLY A 165 14.19 -15.21 9.22
N SER A 166 12.93 -15.65 9.26
CA SER A 166 11.85 -15.01 10.02
C SER A 166 12.14 -14.88 11.51
N ASP A 167 12.82 -15.88 12.09
CA ASP A 167 13.04 -15.98 13.54
C ASP A 167 14.12 -15.02 14.04
N ARG A 168 15.00 -14.55 13.14
CA ARG A 168 16.10 -13.61 13.46
C ARG A 168 15.85 -12.20 12.96
N ALA A 169 14.94 -12.01 12.01
CA ALA A 169 14.63 -10.69 11.47
C ALA A 169 14.11 -9.74 12.59
N PRO A 170 14.55 -8.47 12.63
CA PRO A 170 14.10 -7.53 13.65
C PRO A 170 12.60 -7.26 13.51
N ASN A 171 11.92 -7.09 14.64
CA ASN A 171 10.49 -6.75 14.63
C ASN A 171 10.26 -5.37 14.00
N MET A 172 9.61 -5.35 12.83
CA MET A 172 9.21 -4.12 12.14
C MET A 172 7.72 -3.79 12.25
N ARG A 173 6.91 -4.66 12.89
CA ARG A 173 5.46 -4.48 13.03
C ARG A 173 5.05 -3.11 13.58
N PRO A 174 5.68 -2.58 14.66
CA PRO A 174 5.27 -1.29 15.23
C PRO A 174 5.33 -0.13 14.22
N LEU A 175 6.37 -0.10 13.38
CA LEU A 175 6.51 0.90 12.33
C LEU A 175 5.52 0.64 11.18
N LEU A 176 5.44 -0.60 10.70
CA LEU A 176 4.57 -0.99 9.59
C LEU A 176 3.08 -0.78 9.92
N ASP A 177 2.66 -0.98 11.16
CA ASP A 177 1.28 -0.75 11.58
C ASP A 177 0.90 0.74 11.55
N VAL A 178 1.86 1.63 11.83
CA VAL A 178 1.67 3.08 11.72
C VAL A 178 1.62 3.49 10.24
N LEU A 179 2.56 3.01 9.42
CA LEU A 179 2.58 3.27 7.98
C LEU A 179 1.32 2.75 7.28
N THR A 180 0.83 1.58 7.68
CA THR A 180 -0.42 1.00 7.18
C THR A 180 -1.62 1.88 7.52
N ALA A 181 -1.68 2.41 8.74
CA ALA A 181 -2.75 3.32 9.15
C ALA A 181 -2.75 4.62 8.33
N ILE A 182 -1.56 5.19 8.08
CA ILE A 182 -1.41 6.39 7.26
C ILE A 182 -1.82 6.10 5.80
N ALA A 183 -1.32 5.00 5.23
CA ALA A 183 -1.63 4.61 3.85
C ALA A 183 -3.12 4.31 3.66
N GLN A 184 -3.78 3.64 4.62
CA GLN A 184 -5.21 3.38 4.57
C GLN A 184 -6.04 4.68 4.50
N LEU A 185 -5.69 5.68 5.31
CA LEU A 185 -6.33 6.99 5.25
C LEU A 185 -6.13 7.64 3.87
N CYS A 186 -4.91 7.56 3.33
CA CYS A 186 -4.58 8.09 2.02
C CYS A 186 -5.33 7.39 0.89
N ASP A 187 -5.45 6.07 0.94
CA ASP A 187 -6.16 5.27 -0.07
C ASP A 187 -7.66 5.53 -0.05
N ASN A 188 -8.25 5.72 1.13
CA ASN A 188 -9.66 6.08 1.27
C ASN A 188 -9.94 7.50 0.77
N ALA A 189 -9.08 8.46 1.12
CA ALA A 189 -9.30 9.88 0.81
C ALA A 189 -8.93 10.26 -0.63
N VAL A 190 -7.86 9.66 -1.17
CA VAL A 190 -7.26 10.00 -2.47
C VAL A 190 -6.94 8.69 -3.22
N PRO A 191 -7.93 8.03 -3.83
CA PRO A 191 -7.70 6.78 -4.56
C PRO A 191 -6.67 6.95 -5.68
N ARG A 192 -5.84 5.93 -5.95
CA ARG A 192 -4.89 5.94 -7.07
C ARG A 192 -5.65 6.07 -8.39
N ILE A 193 -5.42 7.15 -9.13
CA ILE A 193 -5.94 7.30 -10.49
C ILE A 193 -4.94 6.65 -11.44
N VAL A 194 -5.32 5.54 -12.05
CA VAL A 194 -4.56 4.93 -13.16
C VAL A 194 -5.16 5.42 -14.47
N LEU A 195 -4.44 6.30 -15.15
CA LEU A 195 -4.78 6.67 -16.52
C LEU A 195 -4.43 5.50 -17.43
N VAL A 196 -5.46 4.92 -18.05
CA VAL A 196 -5.29 3.94 -19.12
C VAL A 196 -5.63 4.64 -20.42
N GLU A 197 -4.70 4.66 -21.38
CA GLU A 197 -4.99 5.13 -22.72
C GLU A 197 -6.00 4.19 -23.37
N ILE A 198 -7.19 4.71 -23.65
CA ILE A 198 -8.21 3.99 -24.43
C ILE A 198 -8.06 4.45 -25.90
N PRO A 199 -7.84 3.54 -26.85
CA PRO A 199 -7.75 3.89 -28.27
C PRO A 199 -8.98 4.68 -28.73
N ALA A 200 -8.73 5.70 -29.56
CA ALA A 200 -9.76 6.57 -30.12
C ALA A 200 -10.78 5.75 -30.93
N GLY A 201 -11.96 5.53 -30.35
CA GLY A 201 -13.03 4.70 -30.89
C GLY A 201 -13.90 4.02 -29.82
N GLY A 202 -13.41 3.92 -28.58
CA GLY A 202 -14.11 3.23 -27.47
C GLY A 202 -15.12 4.05 -26.65
N ILE A 203 -15.47 5.27 -27.06
CA ILE A 203 -16.33 6.17 -26.25
C ILE A 203 -17.76 5.59 -26.08
N GLY A 204 -18.25 4.84 -27.07
CA GLY A 204 -19.55 4.15 -26.99
C GLY A 204 -19.57 3.06 -25.91
N ALA A 205 -18.54 2.22 -25.89
CA ALA A 205 -18.38 1.16 -24.88
C ALA A 205 -18.14 1.73 -23.47
N ALA A 206 -17.48 2.88 -23.36
CA ALA A 206 -17.26 3.56 -22.08
C ALA A 206 -18.55 4.11 -21.46
N LYS A 207 -19.51 4.59 -22.27
CA LYS A 207 -20.85 5.01 -21.80
C LYS A 207 -21.72 3.84 -21.34
N GLU A 208 -21.65 2.71 -22.03
CA GLU A 208 -22.31 1.46 -21.60
C GLU A 208 -21.74 0.95 -20.28
N LEU A 209 -20.42 1.01 -20.12
CA LEU A 209 -19.73 0.61 -18.88
C LEU A 209 -20.06 1.54 -17.68
N ALA A 210 -20.23 2.85 -17.94
CA ALA A 210 -20.64 3.84 -16.94
C ALA A 210 -22.12 3.72 -16.54
N GLY A 211 -22.98 3.22 -17.43
CA GLY A 211 -24.40 2.92 -17.10
C GLY A 211 -24.59 1.66 -16.25
N MET A 212 -23.57 0.80 -16.16
CA MET A 212 -23.61 -0.49 -15.45
C MET A 212 -22.88 -0.48 -14.09
N THR A 213 -22.41 0.68 -13.65
CA THR A 213 -21.73 0.88 -12.35
C THR A 213 -22.21 2.19 -11.71
N ASN A 214 -22.12 2.34 -10.38
CA ASN A 214 -22.49 3.57 -9.66
C ASN A 214 -21.47 4.70 -9.93
N VAL A 215 -21.39 5.13 -11.19
CA VAL A 215 -20.50 6.16 -11.71
C VAL A 215 -21.31 7.45 -11.87
N GLN A 216 -20.90 8.52 -11.18
CA GLN A 216 -21.43 9.84 -11.44
C GLN A 216 -20.62 10.49 -12.57
N VAL A 217 -21.26 10.65 -13.72
CA VAL A 217 -20.75 11.44 -14.84
C VAL A 217 -21.11 12.90 -14.57
N SER A 218 -20.11 13.74 -14.30
CA SER A 218 -20.32 15.19 -14.29
C SER A 218 -19.99 15.75 -15.67
N ASN A 219 -21.00 16.26 -16.38
CA ASN A 219 -20.82 16.97 -17.65
C ASN A 219 -20.31 18.38 -17.34
N GLY A 220 -18.99 18.53 -17.28
CA GLY A 220 -18.36 19.85 -17.46
C GLY A 220 -18.36 20.18 -18.95
N GLU A 221 -19.33 20.96 -19.42
CA GLU A 221 -19.29 21.54 -20.76
C GLU A 221 -18.14 22.55 -20.83
N ILE A 222 -17.05 22.15 -21.47
CA ILE A 222 -16.04 23.08 -21.97
C ILE A 222 -16.21 23.11 -23.48
N GLN A 223 -16.74 24.23 -23.99
CA GLN A 223 -16.77 24.50 -25.42
C GLN A 223 -15.34 24.78 -25.90
N GLY A 224 -14.80 23.86 -26.69
CA GLY A 224 -13.57 24.06 -27.45
C GLY A 224 -12.61 22.87 -27.42
N GLY A 225 -12.58 22.10 -28.52
CA GLY A 225 -11.38 21.38 -28.95
C GLY A 225 -10.84 20.28 -28.04
N GLY A 226 -11.60 19.19 -27.87
CA GLY A 226 -11.08 17.83 -28.02
C GLY A 226 -10.02 17.30 -27.03
N VAL A 227 -10.30 17.30 -25.73
CA VAL A 227 -9.81 16.26 -24.80
C VAL A 227 -10.87 16.06 -23.70
N HIS A 228 -11.55 14.91 -23.68
CA HIS A 228 -12.45 14.56 -22.58
C HIS A 228 -11.71 13.65 -21.60
N SER A 229 -11.34 14.20 -20.44
CA SER A 229 -10.80 13.43 -19.33
C SER A 229 -11.96 12.81 -18.55
N GLY A 230 -12.22 11.52 -18.78
CA GLY A 230 -13.14 10.73 -17.97
C GLY A 230 -12.37 10.08 -16.81
N LEU A 231 -12.69 10.49 -15.57
CA LEU A 231 -12.12 9.92 -14.35
C LEU A 231 -12.77 8.55 -14.06
N ILE A 232 -11.98 7.49 -13.89
CA ILE A 232 -12.44 6.17 -13.46
C ILE A 232 -11.80 5.83 -12.11
N THR A 233 -12.61 5.62 -11.08
CA THR A 233 -12.19 5.12 -9.76
C THR A 233 -12.24 3.59 -9.77
N GLY A 234 -11.09 2.91 -9.66
CA GLY A 234 -11.03 1.44 -9.70
C GLY A 234 -10.42 0.84 -8.44
N GLY A 235 -11.11 -0.13 -7.82
CA GLY A 235 -10.49 -0.98 -6.80
C GLY A 235 -11.45 -1.78 -5.91
N GLU A 236 -12.70 -1.34 -5.72
CA GLU A 236 -13.63 -2.05 -4.85
C GLU A 236 -14.49 -3.04 -5.65
N ILE A 237 -14.43 -4.32 -5.30
CA ILE A 237 -15.34 -5.35 -5.83
C ILE A 237 -16.66 -5.21 -5.08
N ARG A 238 -17.63 -4.50 -5.68
CA ARG A 238 -18.95 -4.26 -5.05
C ARG A 238 -20.03 -5.20 -5.60
N SER A 239 -19.73 -5.90 -6.68
CA SER A 239 -20.66 -6.81 -7.36
C SER A 239 -19.96 -8.04 -7.91
N ARG A 240 -20.76 -9.06 -8.23
CA ARG A 240 -20.30 -10.27 -8.91
C ARG A 240 -19.71 -9.97 -10.29
N ASP A 241 -20.25 -8.97 -10.99
CA ASP A 241 -19.74 -8.55 -12.30
C ASP A 241 -18.39 -7.81 -12.17
N ASP A 242 -18.14 -7.10 -11.07
CA ASP A 242 -16.81 -6.55 -10.77
C ASP A 242 -15.79 -7.67 -10.56
N ALA A 243 -16.17 -8.72 -9.82
CA ALA A 243 -15.31 -9.88 -9.59
C ALA A 243 -14.98 -10.60 -10.90
N LEU A 244 -15.97 -10.83 -11.77
CA LEU A 244 -15.76 -11.47 -13.08
C LEU A 244 -14.80 -10.66 -13.96
N ARG A 245 -15.00 -9.34 -14.03
CA ARG A 245 -14.15 -8.42 -14.81
C ARG A 245 -12.70 -8.37 -14.30
N MET A 246 -12.50 -8.42 -12.98
CA MET A 246 -11.16 -8.46 -12.41
C MET A 246 -10.47 -9.80 -12.68
N LEU A 247 -11.19 -10.92 -12.58
CA LEU A 247 -10.67 -12.25 -12.91
C LEU A 247 -10.31 -12.37 -14.40
N ASP A 248 -11.05 -11.73 -15.31
CA ASP A 248 -10.71 -11.67 -16.74
C ASP A 248 -9.36 -10.98 -16.95
N ARG A 249 -9.16 -9.85 -16.27
CA ARG A 249 -7.94 -9.05 -16.37
C ARG A 249 -6.71 -9.78 -15.80
N VAL A 250 -6.91 -10.60 -14.77
CA VAL A 250 -5.89 -11.51 -14.23
C VAL A 250 -5.56 -12.62 -15.25
N CYS A 251 -6.57 -13.24 -15.87
CA CYS A 251 -6.36 -14.24 -16.92
C CYS A 251 -5.58 -13.67 -18.11
N GLU A 252 -5.95 -12.49 -18.62
CA GLU A 252 -5.27 -11.85 -19.75
C GLU A 252 -3.80 -11.50 -19.44
N PHE A 253 -3.52 -11.07 -18.21
CA PHE A 253 -2.16 -10.84 -17.76
C PHE A 253 -1.35 -12.15 -17.77
N MET A 254 -1.89 -13.21 -17.15
CA MET A 254 -1.21 -14.49 -17.03
C MET A 254 -1.02 -15.20 -18.38
N GLU A 255 -1.98 -15.11 -19.30
CA GLU A 255 -1.83 -15.66 -20.65
C GLU A 255 -0.73 -14.94 -21.45
N ARG A 256 -0.50 -13.65 -21.16
CA ARG A 256 0.56 -12.87 -21.78
C ARG A 256 1.93 -13.12 -21.15
N THR A 257 2.01 -13.31 -19.83
CA THR A 257 3.29 -13.44 -19.10
C THR A 257 3.74 -14.88 -18.92
N GLU A 258 2.79 -15.82 -18.74
CA GLU A 258 3.04 -17.22 -18.42
C GLU A 258 2.06 -18.14 -19.17
N PRO A 259 2.16 -18.24 -20.51
CA PRO A 259 1.18 -18.95 -21.36
C PRO A 259 1.06 -20.46 -21.07
N ALA A 260 2.08 -21.07 -20.44
CA ALA A 260 2.08 -22.49 -20.06
C ALA A 260 1.52 -22.75 -18.65
N HIS A 261 1.20 -21.71 -17.88
CA HIS A 261 0.69 -21.86 -16.51
C HIS A 261 -0.77 -22.36 -16.52
N PRO A 262 -1.17 -23.32 -15.68
CA PRO A 262 -2.54 -23.88 -15.70
C PRO A 262 -3.61 -22.96 -15.08
N ALA A 263 -3.21 -21.90 -14.39
CA ALA A 263 -4.13 -21.03 -13.65
C ALA A 263 -5.19 -20.31 -14.51
N PRO A 264 -4.89 -19.74 -15.70
CA PRO A 264 -5.92 -19.11 -16.53
C PRO A 264 -7.08 -20.05 -16.88
N LEU A 265 -6.79 -21.33 -17.13
CA LEU A 265 -7.80 -22.35 -17.41
C LEU A 265 -8.71 -22.59 -16.20
N LEU A 266 -8.13 -22.65 -14.99
CA LEU A 266 -8.87 -22.84 -13.75
C LEU A 266 -9.71 -21.62 -13.38
N ILE A 267 -9.18 -20.41 -13.58
CA ILE A 267 -9.88 -19.15 -13.33
C ILE A 267 -11.06 -19.01 -14.30
N ARG A 268 -10.86 -19.26 -15.60
CA ARG A 268 -11.95 -19.28 -16.59
C ARG A 268 -13.03 -20.29 -16.26
N ARG A 269 -12.65 -21.47 -15.75
CA ARG A 269 -13.61 -22.45 -15.24
C ARG A 269 -14.39 -21.89 -14.05
N ALA A 270 -13.73 -21.28 -13.08
CA ALA A 270 -14.37 -20.65 -11.93
C ALA A 270 -15.34 -19.52 -12.33
N GLN A 271 -14.99 -18.70 -13.32
CA GLN A 271 -15.85 -17.63 -13.84
C GLN A 271 -17.17 -18.18 -14.43
N ARG A 272 -17.11 -19.29 -15.18
CA ARG A 272 -18.32 -19.97 -15.69
C ARG A 272 -19.18 -20.57 -14.58
N LEU A 273 -18.57 -21.06 -13.50
CA LEU A 273 -19.30 -21.63 -12.37
C LEU A 273 -19.98 -20.55 -11.53
N LEU A 274 -19.34 -19.39 -11.34
CA LEU A 274 -19.96 -18.24 -10.67
C LEU A 274 -21.30 -17.93 -11.34
N THR A 275 -21.30 -17.94 -12.68
CA THR A 275 -22.41 -18.14 -13.62
C THR A 275 -23.72 -18.73 -13.12
N LYS A 276 -23.60 -19.89 -12.48
CA LYS A 276 -24.59 -20.96 -12.50
C LYS A 276 -25.31 -21.09 -11.17
N ASN A 277 -26.50 -21.68 -11.19
CA ASN A 277 -27.17 -22.08 -9.95
C ASN A 277 -26.54 -23.35 -9.36
N PHE A 278 -26.82 -23.63 -8.09
CA PHE A 278 -26.22 -24.76 -7.37
C PHE A 278 -26.41 -26.11 -8.09
N VAL A 279 -27.57 -26.35 -8.69
CA VAL A 279 -27.88 -27.59 -9.43
C VAL A 279 -27.01 -27.70 -10.68
N GLU A 280 -26.87 -26.62 -11.44
CA GLU A 280 -26.00 -26.55 -12.63
C GLU A 280 -24.52 -26.70 -12.29
N ILE A 281 -24.07 -26.16 -11.14
CA ILE A 281 -22.70 -26.32 -10.64
C ILE A 281 -22.40 -27.79 -10.34
N ILE A 282 -23.31 -28.49 -9.63
CA ILE A 282 -23.12 -29.91 -9.33
C ILE A 282 -23.18 -30.76 -10.60
N GLN A 283 -24.06 -30.44 -11.56
CA GLN A 283 -24.07 -31.13 -12.86
C GLN A 283 -22.73 -31.01 -13.61
N GLU A 284 -22.03 -29.88 -13.50
CA GLU A 284 -20.73 -29.67 -14.16
C GLU A 284 -19.54 -30.23 -13.37
N LEU A 285 -19.60 -30.23 -12.03
CA LEU A 285 -18.48 -30.66 -11.18
C LEU A 285 -18.54 -32.14 -10.77
N ALA A 286 -19.74 -32.68 -10.54
CA ALA A 286 -19.94 -34.01 -9.98
C ALA A 286 -21.28 -34.62 -10.46
N PRO A 287 -21.41 -34.96 -11.77
CA PRO A 287 -22.67 -35.44 -12.34
C PRO A 287 -23.21 -36.71 -11.66
N GLU A 288 -22.34 -37.57 -11.15
CA GLU A 288 -22.71 -38.80 -10.43
C GLU A 288 -23.44 -38.53 -9.10
N SER A 289 -23.24 -37.35 -8.50
CA SER A 289 -23.86 -36.96 -7.23
C SER A 289 -25.28 -36.39 -7.39
N MET A 290 -25.77 -36.25 -8.63
CA MET A 290 -27.08 -35.64 -8.92
C MET A 290 -28.26 -36.41 -8.34
N LYS A 291 -28.22 -37.75 -8.37
CA LYS A 291 -29.30 -38.60 -7.83
C LYS A 291 -29.48 -38.39 -6.33
N ALA A 292 -28.38 -38.26 -5.58
CA ALA A 292 -28.42 -38.03 -4.14
C ALA A 292 -28.99 -36.65 -3.78
N ILE A 293 -28.67 -35.61 -4.57
CA ILE A 293 -29.20 -34.25 -4.34
C ILE A 293 -30.68 -34.16 -4.70
N GLN A 294 -31.14 -34.82 -5.76
CA GLN A 294 -32.57 -34.87 -6.13
C GLN A 294 -33.42 -35.49 -5.02
N GLN A 295 -32.91 -36.56 -4.40
CA GLN A 295 -33.55 -37.21 -3.25
C GLN A 295 -33.56 -36.33 -1.99
N LEU A 296 -32.48 -35.59 -1.72
CA LEU A 296 -32.36 -34.67 -0.57
C LEU A 296 -33.18 -33.39 -0.72
N ALA A 297 -33.31 -32.84 -1.93
CA ALA A 297 -34.01 -31.58 -2.21
C ALA A 297 -35.52 -31.75 -2.48
N GLY A 298 -36.04 -32.98 -2.50
CA GLY A 298 -37.46 -33.25 -2.71
C GLY A 298 -37.97 -32.89 -4.12
N LEU A 299 -37.09 -32.79 -5.11
CA LEU A 299 -37.42 -32.44 -6.50
C LEU A 299 -37.79 -33.69 -7.31
N GLU A 300 -38.70 -34.53 -6.81
CA GLU A 300 -39.31 -35.58 -7.64
C GLU A 300 -40.54 -35.00 -8.36
N LYS A 301 -40.45 -34.89 -9.70
CA LYS A 301 -41.66 -34.70 -10.52
C LYS A 301 -42.47 -35.99 -10.48
N LYS A 302 -43.74 -35.89 -10.05
CA LYS A 302 -44.77 -36.86 -10.45
C LYS A 302 -44.91 -36.89 -11.97
#